data_AF-A0A959YXR0-F1
#
_entry.id   AF-A0A959YXR0-F1
#
_cell.length_a   1.000
_cell.length_b   1.000
_cell.length_c   1.000
_cell.angle_alpha   90.00
_cell.angle_beta   90.00
_cell.angle_gamma   90.00
#
_symmetry.space_group_name_H-M   'P 1'
#
loop_
_entity.id
_entity.type
_entity.pdbx_description
1 polymer ?
#
loop_
_entity_poly.entity_id
_entity_poly.type
_entity_poly.pdbx_seq_one_letter_code
_entity_poly.pdbx_strand_id
1 'polypeptide(L)'
;MADGNPGDRKEVRQCMDSSATPVHPTRSLVIPALSRNRANLLYLGRPRIVHRIDRPRKGKPLPKVLSEEEVKRLLDAPMNSKHRAMLMLVYSAGLRSGELLALRPDDLDRARSLLRVQSGKGNKDRYTLLSQRAVEAVDSYLSE
;
A
#
# COMPACT_ATOMS: atom_id res chain seq x y z
N MET A 1 4.38 50.57 -5.60
CA MET A 1 4.78 49.57 -6.63
C MET A 1 4.56 48.21 -6.01
N ALA A 2 3.60 47.44 -6.52
CA ALA A 2 3.08 46.24 -5.87
C ALA A 2 3.82 44.98 -6.34
N ASP A 3 4.33 44.21 -5.38
CA ASP A 3 4.93 42.89 -5.58
C ASP A 3 3.87 41.87 -6.02
N GLY A 4 3.98 41.39 -7.27
CA GLY A 4 3.14 40.33 -7.82
C GLY A 4 3.84 38.97 -7.78
N ASN A 5 3.37 38.09 -6.91
CA ASN A 5 3.89 36.74 -6.67
C ASN A 5 3.76 35.83 -7.92
N PRO A 6 4.85 35.22 -8.44
CA PRO A 6 4.85 34.44 -9.69
C PRO A 6 4.44 32.98 -9.42
N GLY A 7 3.20 32.79 -8.99
CA GLY A 7 2.68 31.47 -8.57
C GLY A 7 1.20 31.28 -8.87
N ASP A 8 0.68 31.94 -9.90
CA ASP A 8 -0.74 31.84 -10.21
C ASP A 8 -1.07 30.48 -10.87
N ARG A 9 -1.87 29.67 -10.20
CA ARG A 9 -2.31 28.33 -10.65
C ARG A 9 -3.01 28.38 -12.01
N LYS A 10 -3.51 29.56 -12.40
CA LYS A 10 -4.14 29.82 -13.70
C LYS A 10 -3.15 29.73 -14.86
N GLU A 11 -1.91 30.17 -14.65
CA GLU A 11 -0.88 30.24 -15.70
C GLU A 11 -0.39 28.85 -16.12
N VAL A 12 -0.25 27.94 -15.15
CA VAL A 12 0.14 26.54 -15.40
C VAL A 12 -0.94 25.79 -16.16
N ARG A 13 -2.22 26.09 -15.88
CA ARG A 13 -3.36 25.47 -16.57
C ARG A 13 -3.47 25.95 -18.01
N GLN A 14 -3.28 27.26 -18.21
CA GLN A 14 -3.32 27.88 -19.53
C GLN A 14 -2.18 27.41 -20.45
N CYS A 15 -1.00 27.10 -19.90
CA CYS A 15 0.08 26.47 -20.68
C CYS A 15 -0.22 25.02 -21.11
N MET A 16 -0.96 24.26 -20.29
CA MET A 16 -1.37 22.90 -20.67
C MET A 16 -2.44 22.93 -21.76
N ASP A 17 -3.38 23.87 -21.69
CA ASP A 17 -4.50 23.97 -22.63
C ASP A 17 -4.05 24.47 -24.02
N SER A 18 -3.06 25.39 -24.12
CA SER A 18 -2.54 25.89 -25.41
C SER A 18 -1.66 24.90 -26.19
N SER A 19 -1.29 23.76 -25.59
CA SER A 19 -0.46 22.73 -26.23
C SER A 19 -1.24 21.47 -26.64
N ALA A 20 -2.56 21.47 -26.43
CA ALA A 20 -3.42 20.35 -26.75
C ALA A 20 -3.74 20.33 -28.25
N THR A 21 -3.08 19.43 -28.99
CA THR A 21 -3.57 18.98 -30.29
C THR A 21 -4.95 18.30 -30.12
N PRO A 22 -5.85 18.37 -31.12
CA PRO A 22 -7.27 18.01 -30.97
C PRO A 22 -7.51 16.50 -31.08
N VAL A 23 -6.69 15.71 -30.41
CA VAL A 23 -6.84 14.26 -30.30
C VAL A 23 -6.62 13.93 -28.84
N HIS A 24 -7.70 13.61 -28.12
CA HIS A 24 -7.65 13.18 -26.73
C HIS A 24 -6.64 12.02 -26.60
N PRO A 25 -5.44 12.26 -26.03
CA PRO A 25 -4.44 11.23 -26.00
C PRO A 25 -4.85 10.22 -24.94
N THR A 26 -4.93 8.95 -25.31
CA THR A 26 -5.05 7.85 -24.34
C THR A 26 -3.93 7.99 -23.31
N ARG A 27 -4.25 7.76 -22.03
CA ARG A 27 -3.35 7.94 -20.86
C ARG A 27 -1.94 7.36 -21.02
N SER A 28 -1.73 6.41 -21.93
CA SER A 28 -0.43 5.78 -22.23
C SER A 28 0.53 6.64 -23.07
N LEU A 29 0.03 7.60 -23.88
CA LEU A 29 0.84 8.43 -24.79
C LEU A 29 1.39 9.71 -24.15
N VAL A 30 0.91 10.07 -22.95
CA VAL A 30 1.37 11.28 -22.23
C VAL A 30 2.74 11.06 -21.56
N ILE A 31 3.05 9.82 -21.17
CA ILE A 31 4.27 9.46 -20.43
C ILE A 31 5.55 9.60 -21.28
N PRO A 32 5.59 9.17 -22.57
CA PRO A 32 6.75 9.39 -23.42
C PRO A 32 6.99 10.86 -23.79
N ALA A 33 5.93 11.67 -23.88
CA ALA A 33 6.02 13.09 -24.26
C ALA A 33 6.69 13.94 -23.15
N LEU A 34 6.35 13.67 -21.89
CA LEU A 34 6.99 14.31 -20.72
C LEU A 34 8.46 13.91 -20.54
N SER A 35 8.82 12.67 -20.88
CA SER A 35 10.22 12.21 -20.85
C SER A 35 11.06 12.85 -21.95
N ARG A 36 10.50 13.09 -23.15
CA ARG A 36 11.22 13.68 -24.29
C ARG A 36 11.48 15.18 -24.14
N ASN A 37 10.59 15.91 -23.46
CA ASN A 37 10.77 17.36 -23.27
C ASN A 37 11.69 17.76 -22.11
N ARG A 38 12.26 16.80 -21.36
CA ARG A 38 13.23 17.11 -20.29
C ARG A 38 14.48 17.81 -20.82
N ALA A 39 14.95 17.43 -22.01
CA ALA A 39 16.09 18.07 -22.68
C ALA A 39 15.74 19.49 -23.19
N ASN A 40 14.56 19.66 -23.80
CA ASN A 40 14.09 20.97 -24.27
C ASN A 40 13.84 21.97 -23.12
N LEU A 41 13.38 21.50 -21.94
CA LEU A 41 13.17 22.37 -20.79
C LEU A 41 14.48 22.90 -20.17
N LEU A 42 15.58 22.15 -20.30
CA LEU A 42 16.91 22.62 -19.87
C LEU A 42 17.43 23.73 -20.81
N TYR A 43 17.19 23.60 -22.12
CA TYR A 43 17.66 24.55 -23.13
C TYR A 43 16.97 25.93 -23.02
N LEU A 44 15.74 25.99 -22.54
CA LEU A 44 14.95 27.22 -22.36
C LEU A 44 15.20 27.97 -21.03
N GLY A 45 16.24 27.59 -20.26
CA GLY A 45 16.64 28.34 -19.07
C GLY A 45 15.63 28.36 -17.91
N ARG A 46 14.67 27.41 -17.87
CA ARG A 46 13.69 27.27 -16.79
C ARG A 46 13.94 26.02 -15.93
N PRO A 47 14.99 26.00 -15.09
CA PRO A 47 15.37 24.82 -14.29
C PRO A 47 14.35 24.47 -13.20
N ARG A 48 13.44 25.39 -12.84
CA ARG A 48 12.55 25.24 -11.67
C ARG A 48 11.34 24.32 -11.88
N ILE A 49 10.97 24.00 -13.12
CA ILE A 49 9.76 23.20 -13.41
C ILE A 49 10.05 21.69 -13.42
N VAL A 50 11.29 21.30 -13.70
CA VAL A 50 11.69 19.88 -13.84
C VAL A 50 11.64 19.13 -12.50
N HIS A 51 11.79 19.83 -11.38
CA HIS A 51 11.79 19.24 -10.04
C HIS A 51 10.40 18.96 -9.45
N ARG A 52 9.31 19.35 -10.13
CA ARG A 52 7.94 19.22 -9.61
C ARG A 52 7.07 18.17 -10.30
N ILE A 53 7.65 17.35 -11.16
CA ILE A 53 6.91 16.30 -11.85
C ILE A 53 7.17 14.99 -11.12
N ASP A 54 6.41 14.76 -10.05
CA ASP A 54 6.35 13.45 -9.41
C ASP A 54 5.82 12.44 -10.43
N ARG A 55 6.64 11.44 -10.74
CA ARG A 55 6.25 10.36 -11.64
C ARG A 55 5.05 9.64 -11.04
N PRO A 56 3.90 9.53 -11.74
CA PRO A 56 2.80 8.72 -11.24
C PRO A 56 3.31 7.28 -11.07
N ARG A 57 3.18 6.76 -9.84
CA ARG A 57 3.59 5.38 -9.53
C ARG A 57 2.84 4.45 -10.46
N LYS A 58 3.56 3.58 -11.17
CA LYS A 58 2.96 2.55 -12.03
C LYS A 58 1.88 1.82 -11.21
N GLY A 59 0.68 1.71 -11.77
CA GLY A 59 -0.39 0.92 -11.16
C GLY A 59 0.13 -0.50 -10.96
N LYS A 60 0.14 -0.97 -9.70
CA LYS A 60 0.45 -2.37 -9.42
C LYS A 60 -0.71 -3.20 -9.99
N PRO A 61 -0.45 -4.26 -10.77
CA PRO A 61 -1.50 -5.17 -11.19
C PRO A 61 -2.23 -5.71 -9.95
N LEU A 62 -3.52 -6.01 -10.08
CA LEU A 62 -4.27 -6.60 -8.98
C LEU A 62 -3.58 -7.90 -8.53
N PRO A 63 -3.41 -8.12 -7.22
CA PRO A 63 -2.77 -9.33 -6.73
C PRO A 63 -3.57 -10.56 -7.17
N LYS A 64 -2.87 -11.59 -7.66
CA LYS A 64 -3.46 -12.93 -7.85
C LYS A 64 -3.95 -13.41 -6.49
N VAL A 65 -5.24 -13.70 -6.41
CA VAL A 65 -5.85 -14.34 -5.23
C VAL A 65 -5.38 -15.79 -5.21
N LEU A 66 -4.98 -16.29 -4.04
CA LEU A 66 -4.56 -17.68 -3.87
C LEU A 66 -5.78 -18.61 -3.86
N SER A 67 -5.64 -19.82 -4.40
CA SER A 67 -6.64 -20.88 -4.26
C SER A 67 -6.60 -21.50 -2.85
N GLU A 68 -7.67 -22.17 -2.43
CA GLU A 68 -7.71 -22.84 -1.12
C GLU A 68 -6.60 -23.89 -0.95
N GLU A 69 -6.25 -24.59 -2.02
CA GLU A 69 -5.18 -25.60 -2.05
C GLU A 69 -3.79 -24.97 -1.90
N GLU A 70 -3.57 -23.81 -2.51
CA GLU A 70 -2.36 -23.03 -2.34
C GLU A 70 -2.22 -22.51 -0.91
N VAL A 71 -3.31 -22.04 -0.31
CA VAL A 71 -3.33 -21.60 1.09
C VAL A 71 -3.00 -22.76 2.02
N LYS A 72 -3.60 -23.94 1.84
CA LYS A 72 -3.28 -25.13 2.65
C LYS A 72 -1.79 -25.47 2.56
N ARG A 73 -1.24 -25.55 1.35
CA ARG A 73 0.20 -25.79 1.14
C ARG A 73 1.07 -24.74 1.80
N LEU A 74 0.66 -23.46 1.78
CA LEU A 74 1.38 -22.38 2.44
C LEU A 74 1.38 -22.49 3.96
N LEU A 75 0.24 -22.88 4.54
CA LEU A 75 0.09 -23.06 6.00
C LEU A 75 0.82 -24.32 6.52
N ASP A 76 0.98 -25.34 5.68
CA ASP A 76 1.67 -26.60 6.01
C ASP A 76 3.17 -26.58 5.68
N ALA A 77 3.65 -25.62 4.89
CA ALA A 77 5.06 -25.50 4.54
C ALA A 77 6.05 -25.22 5.70
N PRO A 78 5.73 -24.41 6.73
CA PRO A 78 6.69 -24.09 7.78
C PRO A 78 6.87 -25.23 8.78
N MET A 79 8.11 -25.68 8.96
CA MET A 79 8.49 -26.63 10.02
C MET A 79 8.51 -25.99 11.42
N ASN A 80 8.65 -24.67 11.50
CA ASN A 80 8.70 -23.93 12.76
C ASN A 80 7.28 -23.53 13.22
N SER A 81 6.91 -23.90 14.44
CA SER A 81 5.63 -23.57 15.09
C SER A 81 5.34 -22.06 15.09
N LYS A 82 6.37 -21.23 15.30
CA LYS A 82 6.25 -19.76 15.29
C LYS A 82 5.77 -19.24 13.95
N HIS A 83 6.36 -19.74 12.86
CA HIS A 83 5.99 -19.30 11.51
C HIS A 83 4.59 -19.79 11.13
N ARG A 84 4.25 -21.00 11.54
CA ARG A 84 2.91 -21.57 11.36
C ARG A 84 1.85 -20.74 12.09
N ALA A 85 2.07 -20.40 13.36
CA ALA A 85 1.17 -19.56 14.15
C ALA A 85 0.98 -18.16 13.52
N MET A 86 2.07 -17.53 13.07
CA MET A 86 2.01 -16.22 12.38
C MET A 86 1.17 -16.26 11.10
N LEU A 87 1.37 -17.27 10.24
CA LEU A 87 0.60 -17.40 9.00
C LEU A 87 -0.88 -17.69 9.29
N MET A 88 -1.17 -18.53 10.27
CA MET A 88 -2.54 -18.83 10.70
C MET A 88 -3.28 -17.59 11.23
N LEU A 89 -2.60 -16.74 12.00
CA LEU A 89 -3.15 -15.48 12.50
C LEU A 89 -3.43 -14.49 11.37
N VAL A 90 -2.48 -14.32 10.44
CA VAL A 90 -2.67 -13.42 9.29
C VAL A 90 -3.83 -13.91 8.41
N TYR A 91 -3.91 -15.22 8.17
CA TYR A 91 -4.98 -15.80 7.36
C TYR A 91 -6.35 -15.70 8.04
N SER A 92 -6.43 -16.06 9.32
CA SER A 92 -7.72 -16.12 10.04
C SER A 92 -8.24 -14.74 10.43
N ALA A 93 -7.38 -13.89 11.00
CA ALA A 93 -7.78 -12.59 11.54
C ALA A 93 -7.54 -11.42 10.55
N GLY A 94 -6.90 -11.68 9.41
CA GLY A 94 -6.62 -10.65 8.40
C GLY A 94 -5.65 -9.58 8.90
N LEU A 95 -4.72 -9.96 9.78
CA LEU A 95 -3.75 -9.03 10.37
C LEU A 95 -2.80 -8.48 9.33
N ARG A 96 -2.48 -7.19 9.44
CA ARG A 96 -1.36 -6.60 8.69
C ARG A 96 -0.04 -7.01 9.32
N SER A 97 1.03 -7.03 8.55
CA SER A 97 2.36 -7.38 9.07
C SER A 97 2.79 -6.53 10.27
N GLY A 98 2.51 -5.22 10.26
CA GLY A 98 2.79 -4.35 11.41
C GLY A 98 1.92 -4.64 12.64
N GLU A 99 0.66 -5.02 12.42
CA GLU A 99 -0.27 -5.39 13.51
C GLU A 99 0.14 -6.72 14.14
N LEU A 100 0.58 -7.68 13.32
CA LEU A 100 1.09 -8.97 13.77
C LEU A 100 2.36 -8.81 14.65
N LEU A 101 3.27 -7.93 14.26
CA LEU A 101 4.52 -7.69 15.00
C LEU A 101 4.29 -6.96 16.33
N ALA A 102 3.22 -6.17 16.43
CA ALA A 102 2.85 -5.43 17.63
C ALA A 102 1.95 -6.22 18.59
N LEU A 103 1.53 -7.43 18.20
CA LEU A 103 0.57 -8.24 18.94
C LEU A 103 1.15 -8.76 20.25
N ARG A 104 0.37 -8.69 21.33
CA ARG A 104 0.74 -9.23 22.64
C ARG A 104 -0.08 -10.48 22.95
N PRO A 105 0.46 -11.42 23.75
CA PRO A 105 -0.30 -12.61 24.17
C PRO A 105 -1.55 -12.25 24.99
N ASP A 106 -1.54 -11.11 25.71
CA ASP A 106 -2.70 -10.62 26.48
C ASP A 106 -3.85 -10.09 25.61
N ASP A 107 -3.60 -9.82 24.32
CA ASP A 107 -4.63 -9.34 23.39
C ASP A 107 -5.51 -10.49 22.85
N LEU A 108 -5.14 -11.74 23.11
CA LEU A 108 -5.88 -12.93 22.71
C LEU A 108 -6.82 -13.39 23.82
N ASP A 109 -8.12 -13.25 23.59
CA ASP A 109 -9.16 -13.86 24.41
C ASP A 109 -9.47 -15.27 23.86
N ARG A 110 -8.91 -16.28 24.52
CA ARG A 110 -9.09 -17.70 24.19
C ARG A 110 -10.52 -18.19 24.45
N ALA A 111 -11.24 -17.61 25.40
CA ALA A 111 -12.58 -18.06 25.77
C ALA A 111 -13.60 -17.66 24.70
N ARG A 112 -13.38 -16.52 24.06
CA ARG A 112 -14.28 -15.97 23.02
C ARG A 112 -13.70 -16.04 21.61
N SER A 113 -12.50 -16.60 21.44
CA SER A 113 -11.75 -16.61 20.18
C SER A 113 -11.72 -15.22 19.53
N LEU A 114 -11.43 -14.21 20.34
CA LEU A 114 -11.37 -12.80 19.94
C LEU A 114 -9.94 -12.28 20.06
N LEU A 115 -9.53 -11.51 19.07
CA LEU A 115 -8.24 -10.84 19.07
C LEU A 115 -8.44 -9.34 19.07
N ARG A 116 -7.80 -8.67 20.03
CA ARG A 116 -7.75 -7.22 20.07
C ARG A 116 -6.58 -6.74 19.21
N VAL A 117 -6.89 -6.07 18.12
CA VAL A 117 -5.88 -5.44 17.26
C VAL A 117 -5.76 -3.98 17.66
N GLN A 118 -4.67 -3.67 18.35
CA GLN A 118 -4.34 -2.29 18.74
C GLN A 118 -3.70 -1.54 17.57
N SER A 119 -3.94 -0.23 17.49
CA SER A 119 -3.27 0.66 16.51
C SER A 119 -3.55 0.36 15.03
N GLY A 120 -4.83 0.16 14.68
CA GLY A 120 -5.27 0.21 13.29
C GLY A 120 -5.10 1.60 12.67
N LYS A 121 -5.30 1.71 11.35
CA LYS A 121 -5.19 2.99 10.62
C LYS A 121 -5.99 4.11 11.32
N GLY A 122 -5.29 5.17 11.71
CA GLY A 122 -5.88 6.29 12.45
C GLY A 122 -6.00 6.09 13.96
N ASN A 123 -5.16 5.20 14.54
CA ASN A 123 -5.15 4.86 15.97
C ASN A 123 -6.51 4.38 16.48
N LYS A 124 -7.17 3.55 15.68
CA LYS A 124 -8.42 2.90 16.08
C LYS A 124 -8.17 1.43 16.36
N ASP A 125 -8.63 1.01 17.52
CA ASP A 125 -8.61 -0.38 17.92
C ASP A 125 -9.83 -1.10 17.35
N ARG A 126 -9.67 -2.39 17.08
CA ARG A 126 -10.76 -3.25 16.60
C ARG A 126 -10.63 -4.65 17.20
N TYR A 127 -11.74 -5.34 17.28
CA TYR A 127 -11.77 -6.76 17.58
C TYR A 127 -11.95 -7.55 16.28
N THR A 128 -11.15 -8.60 16.12
CA THR A 128 -11.26 -9.55 15.01
C THR A 128 -11.55 -10.93 15.57
N LEU A 129 -12.47 -11.64 14.92
CA LEU A 129 -12.77 -13.03 15.23
C LEU A 129 -11.60 -13.91 14.76
N LEU A 130 -11.28 -14.91 15.58
CA LEU A 130 -10.23 -15.88 15.31
C LEU A 130 -10.84 -17.27 15.16
N SER A 131 -10.26 -18.08 14.28
CA SER A 131 -10.66 -19.49 14.14
C SER A 131 -10.05 -20.33 15.26
N GLN A 132 -10.75 -21.40 15.67
CA GLN A 132 -10.25 -22.30 16.72
C GLN A 132 -8.88 -22.88 16.39
N ARG A 133 -8.67 -23.24 15.12
CA ARG A 133 -7.38 -23.75 14.61
C ARG A 133 -6.24 -22.74 14.76
N ALA A 134 -6.53 -21.45 14.64
CA ALA A 134 -5.50 -20.43 14.83
C ALA A 134 -5.17 -20.23 16.31
N VAL A 135 -6.14 -20.39 17.22
CA VAL A 135 -5.88 -20.42 18.67
C VAL A 135 -5.01 -21.61 19.03
N GLU A 136 -5.34 -22.81 18.55
CA GLU A 136 -4.54 -24.03 18.76
C GLU A 136 -3.11 -23.88 18.25
N ALA A 137 -2.92 -23.25 17.08
CA ALA A 137 -1.59 -23.00 16.52
C ALA A 137 -0.76 -22.03 17.38
N VAL A 138 -1.40 -21.01 17.96
CA VAL A 138 -0.74 -20.09 18.90
C VAL A 138 -0.43 -20.77 20.22
N ASP A 139 -1.35 -21.55 20.76
CA ASP A 139 -1.12 -22.28 22.00
C ASP A 139 0.00 -23.33 21.86
N SER A 140 0.06 -24.02 20.72
CA SER A 140 1.17 -24.94 20.39
C SER A 140 2.53 -24.21 20.38
N TYR A 141 2.57 -22.99 19.85
CA TYR A 141 3.78 -22.16 19.85
C TYR A 141 4.15 -21.66 21.26
N LEU A 142 3.17 -21.34 22.10
CA LEU A 142 3.42 -20.85 23.47
C LEU A 142 3.79 -21.97 24.46
N SER A 143 3.44 -23.22 24.14
CA SER A 143 3.80 -24.39 24.96
C SER A 143 5.19 -24.96 24.65
N GLU A 144 5.77 -24.60 23.50
CA GLU A 144 7.15 -24.93 23.11
C GLU A 144 8.17 -23.99 23.76
#